data_AF-A0A2P4YJ64-F1
#
_entry.id   AF-A0A2P4YJ64-F1
#
_cell.length_a   1.000
_cell.length_b   1.000
_cell.length_c   1.000
_cell.angle_alpha   90.00
_cell.angle_beta   90.00
_cell.angle_gamma   90.00
#
_symmetry.space_group_name_H-M   'P 1'
#
loop_
_entity.id
_entity.type
_entity.pdbx_description
1 polymer ?
#
loop_
_entity_poly.entity_id
_entity_poly.type
_entity_poly.pdbx_seq_one_letter_code
_entity_poly.pdbx_strand_id
1 'polypeptide(L)'
;MDAVQTQFPDAMVVGCLFHMKQALRRAMRRYMITEAECSVAMTPGVIDMLTVVKPQYVEKRGIPWVKNEIKRRCAEASIEYSSAKWELIWDISTVLG
;
A
#
# COMPACT_ATOMS: atom_id res chain seq x y z
N MET A 1 1.01 -26.07 6.19
CA MET A 1 1.73 -26.04 4.91
C MET A 1 0.92 -25.17 3.98
N ASP A 2 1.50 -24.07 3.50
CA ASP A 2 0.85 -23.19 2.54
C ASP A 2 0.84 -23.89 1.16
N ALA A 3 -0.31 -23.91 0.47
CA ALA A 3 -0.45 -24.56 -0.84
C ALA A 3 0.55 -24.00 -1.86
N VAL A 4 0.96 -22.74 -1.70
CA VAL A 4 1.98 -22.09 -2.54
C VAL A 4 3.35 -22.74 -2.34
N GLN A 5 3.72 -23.10 -1.12
CA GLN A 5 5.02 -23.73 -0.81
C GLN A 5 5.07 -25.20 -1.28
N THR A 6 3.93 -25.84 -1.48
CA THR A 6 3.86 -27.18 -2.10
C THR A 6 4.21 -27.13 -3.59
N GLN A 7 3.85 -26.06 -4.29
CA GLN A 7 4.17 -25.88 -5.72
C GLN A 7 5.49 -25.14 -5.94
N PHE A 8 5.89 -24.26 -5.02
CA PHE A 8 7.09 -23.44 -5.11
C PHE A 8 7.84 -23.49 -3.77
N PRO A 9 8.70 -24.51 -3.56
CA PRO A 9 9.37 -24.74 -2.28
C PRO A 9 10.23 -23.56 -1.81
N ASP A 10 10.80 -22.83 -2.77
CA ASP A 10 11.68 -21.69 -2.53
C ASP A 10 10.93 -20.34 -2.49
N ALA A 11 9.60 -20.36 -2.67
CA ALA A 11 8.81 -19.13 -2.60
C ALA A 11 8.68 -18.66 -1.16
N MET A 12 9.31 -17.53 -0.86
CA MET A 12 9.08 -16.81 0.38
C MET A 12 7.68 -16.17 0.34
N VAL A 13 6.74 -16.70 1.13
CA VAL A 13 5.42 -16.11 1.30
C VAL A 13 5.56 -14.86 2.18
N VAL A 14 5.76 -13.71 1.55
CA VAL A 14 5.75 -12.40 2.23
C VAL A 14 4.30 -11.93 2.37
N GLY A 15 3.55 -12.59 3.25
CA GLY A 15 2.14 -12.29 3.51
C GLY A 15 1.21 -12.44 2.30
N CYS A 16 -0.07 -12.17 2.50
CA CYS A 16 -1.06 -12.13 1.44
C CYS A 16 -1.34 -10.66 1.06
N LEU A 17 -1.35 -10.35 -0.24
CA LEU A 17 -1.70 -9.02 -0.75
C LEU A 17 -3.01 -8.50 -0.15
N PHE A 18 -3.97 -9.40 0.07
CA PHE A 18 -5.25 -9.09 0.71
C PHE A 18 -5.07 -8.58 2.14
N HIS A 19 -4.25 -9.24 2.96
CA HIS A 19 -4.00 -8.81 4.35
C HIS A 19 -3.29 -7.46 4.41
N MET A 20 -2.32 -7.22 3.52
CA MET A 20 -1.65 -5.92 3.41
C MET A 20 -2.64 -4.80 3.05
N LYS A 21 -3.45 -4.99 2.00
CA LYS A 21 -4.49 -4.01 1.62
C LYS A 21 -5.52 -3.82 2.74
N GLN A 22 -5.89 -4.88 3.45
CA GLN A 22 -6.81 -4.79 4.57
C GLN A 22 -6.23 -3.98 5.75
N ALA A 23 -4.98 -4.24 6.14
CA ALA A 23 -4.29 -3.51 7.20
C ALA A 23 -4.15 -2.02 6.86
N LEU A 24 -3.74 -1.71 5.63
CA LEU A 24 -3.67 -0.34 5.13
C LEU A 24 -5.04 0.34 5.12
N ARG A 25 -6.11 -0.35 4.70
CA ARG A 25 -7.47 0.20 4.76
C ARG A 25 -7.91 0.51 6.19
N ARG A 26 -7.55 -0.34 7.16
CA ARG A 26 -7.84 -0.09 8.59
C ARG A 26 -7.07 1.13 9.11
N ALA A 27 -5.80 1.27 8.73
CA ALA A 27 -4.99 2.44 9.10
C ALA A 27 -5.58 3.73 8.50
N MET A 28 -5.92 3.74 7.21
CA MET A 28 -6.55 4.90 6.56
C MET A 28 -7.84 5.34 7.24
N ARG A 29 -8.70 4.38 7.63
CA ARG A 29 -9.92 4.68 8.39
C ARG A 29 -9.61 5.25 9.78
N ARG A 30 -8.61 4.72 10.48
CA ARG A 30 -8.16 5.24 11.79
C ARG A 30 -7.71 6.69 11.71
N TYR A 31 -7.02 7.08 10.63
CA TYR A 31 -6.55 8.44 10.41
C TYR A 31 -7.55 9.34 9.67
N MET A 32 -8.80 8.89 9.49
CA MET A 32 -9.87 9.66 8.87
C MET A 32 -9.55 10.11 7.43
N ILE A 33 -8.82 9.29 6.66
CA ILE A 33 -8.71 9.48 5.21
C ILE A 33 -10.08 9.22 4.58
N THR A 34 -10.48 10.08 3.64
CA THR A 34 -11.82 10.00 3.04
C THR A 34 -11.99 8.68 2.29
N GLU A 35 -13.23 8.20 2.15
CA GLU A 35 -13.49 6.96 1.41
C GLU A 35 -13.10 7.09 -0.08
N ALA A 36 -13.28 8.26 -0.67
CA ALA A 36 -12.88 8.55 -2.04
C ALA A 36 -11.35 8.43 -2.21
N GLU A 37 -10.57 9.06 -1.33
CA GLU A 37 -9.11 8.96 -1.33
C GLU A 37 -8.61 7.53 -1.02
N CYS A 38 -9.26 6.84 -0.08
CA CYS A 38 -8.99 5.43 0.19
C CYS A 38 -9.21 4.54 -1.04
N SER A 39 -10.27 4.81 -1.81
CA SER A 39 -10.63 4.03 -3.00
C SER A 39 -9.61 4.23 -4.11
N VAL A 40 -9.11 5.46 -4.28
CA VAL A 40 -7.98 5.74 -5.17
C VAL A 40 -6.76 4.89 -4.79
N ALA A 41 -6.36 4.93 -3.51
CA ALA A 41 -5.20 4.18 -3.04
C ALA A 41 -5.35 2.64 -3.15
N MET A 42 -6.58 2.14 -3.05
CA MET A 42 -6.91 0.71 -3.13
C MET A 42 -7.08 0.19 -4.57
N THR A 43 -7.13 1.09 -5.55
CA THR A 43 -7.27 0.74 -6.97
C THR A 43 -6.10 -0.16 -7.41
N PRO A 44 -6.32 -1.16 -8.28
CA PRO A 44 -5.24 -1.96 -8.82
C PRO A 44 -4.13 -1.11 -9.45
N GLY A 45 -2.88 -1.51 -9.22
CA GLY A 45 -1.69 -0.81 -9.71
C GLY A 45 -1.29 0.42 -8.89
N VAL A 46 -1.69 0.51 -7.62
CA VAL A 46 -1.30 1.60 -6.71
C VAL A 46 -0.56 1.01 -5.51
N ILE A 47 -1.25 0.68 -4.41
CA ILE A 47 -0.62 0.11 -3.21
C ILE A 47 -0.08 -1.30 -3.45
N ASP A 48 -0.74 -2.11 -4.28
CA ASP A 48 -0.25 -3.45 -4.68
C ASP A 48 1.05 -3.41 -5.46
N MET A 49 1.44 -2.29 -6.05
CA MET A 49 2.74 -2.19 -6.71
C MET A 49 3.90 -2.38 -5.73
N LEU A 50 3.69 -2.16 -4.42
CA LEU A 50 4.71 -2.45 -3.42
C LEU A 50 5.07 -3.94 -3.35
N THR A 51 4.17 -4.85 -3.71
CA THR A 51 4.45 -6.30 -3.63
C THR A 51 5.28 -6.81 -4.80
N VAL A 52 5.36 -6.04 -5.90
CA VAL A 52 6.20 -6.37 -7.06
C VAL A 52 7.55 -5.65 -7.04
N VAL A 53 7.72 -4.67 -6.15
CA VAL A 53 8.99 -3.97 -5.93
C VAL A 53 9.89 -4.84 -5.05
N LYS A 54 11.14 -5.04 -5.47
CA LYS A 54 12.10 -5.79 -4.66
C LYS A 54 12.26 -5.12 -3.28
N PRO A 55 12.33 -5.88 -2.17
CA PRO A 55 12.33 -5.33 -0.82
C PRO A 55 13.30 -4.16 -0.59
N GLN A 56 14.53 -4.27 -1.11
CA GLN A 56 15.56 -3.23 -0.98
C GLN A 56 15.22 -1.89 -1.64
N TYR A 57 14.20 -1.85 -2.50
CA TYR A 57 13.72 -0.66 -3.20
C TYR A 57 12.38 -0.17 -2.70
N VAL A 58 11.70 -0.90 -1.80
CA VAL A 58 10.36 -0.52 -1.34
C VAL A 58 10.38 0.83 -0.64
N GLU A 59 11.28 1.03 0.32
CA GLU A 59 11.39 2.28 1.07
C GLU A 59 11.83 3.45 0.18
N LYS A 60 12.90 3.24 -0.60
CA LYS A 60 13.55 4.33 -1.37
C LYS A 60 12.88 4.66 -2.71
N ARG A 61 12.08 3.75 -3.28
CA ARG A 61 11.47 3.92 -4.60
C ARG A 61 9.98 3.57 -4.62
N GLY A 62 9.60 2.46 -3.99
CA GLY A 62 8.21 1.99 -3.95
C GLY A 62 7.27 2.97 -3.25
N ILE A 63 7.55 3.31 -1.99
CA ILE A 63 6.71 4.22 -1.19
C ILE A 63 6.65 5.62 -1.83
N PRO A 64 7.77 6.25 -2.25
CA PRO A 64 7.70 7.53 -2.97
C PRO A 64 6.85 7.48 -4.23
N TRP A 65 6.96 6.39 -5.00
CA TRP A 65 6.14 6.21 -6.19
C TRP A 65 4.64 6.10 -5.86
N VAL A 66 4.27 5.27 -4.87
CA VAL A 66 2.86 5.12 -4.44
C VAL A 66 2.30 6.44 -3.92
N LYS A 67 3.06 7.20 -3.12
CA LYS A 67 2.67 8.55 -2.66
C LYS A 67 2.33 9.46 -3.84
N ASN A 68 3.19 9.48 -4.86
CA ASN A 68 2.98 10.32 -6.05
C ASN A 68 1.80 9.83 -6.90
N GLU A 69 1.61 8.51 -7.01
CA GLU A 69 0.52 7.93 -7.79
C GLU A 69 -0.85 8.21 -7.15
N ILE A 70 -0.96 8.12 -5.82
CA ILE A 70 -2.19 8.50 -5.10
C ILE A 70 -2.48 9.99 -5.32
N LYS A 71 -1.48 10.86 -5.14
CA LYS A 71 -1.62 12.30 -5.38
C LYS A 71 -2.11 12.60 -6.80
N ARG A 72 -1.50 11.96 -7.81
CA ARG A 72 -1.86 12.12 -9.23
C ARG A 72 -3.31 11.73 -9.49
N ARG A 73 -3.71 10.52 -9.04
CA ARG A 73 -5.07 10.01 -9.26
C ARG A 73 -6.13 10.79 -8.47
N CYS A 74 -5.80 11.25 -7.27
CA CYS A 74 -6.67 12.15 -6.51
C CYS A 74 -6.89 13.46 -7.27
N ALA A 75 -5.83 14.08 -7.80
CA ALA A 75 -5.94 15.29 -8.60
C ALA A 75 -6.81 15.09 -9.86
N GLU A 76 -6.61 13.99 -10.59
CA GLU A 76 -7.43 13.63 -11.77
C GLU A 76 -8.91 13.43 -11.42
N ALA A 77 -9.19 12.90 -10.24
CA ALA A 77 -10.54 12.69 -9.75
C ALA A 77 -11.13 13.91 -9.00
N SER A 78 -10.41 15.04 -8.94
CA SER A 78 -10.80 16.21 -8.12
C SER A 78 -11.04 15.88 -6.63
N ILE A 79 -10.28 14.91 -6.11
CA ILE A 79 -10.28 14.49 -4.69
C ILE A 79 -9.13 15.20 -3.99
N GLU A 80 -9.41 15.80 -2.83
CA GLU A 80 -8.38 16.40 -1.98
C GLU A 80 -7.44 15.34 -1.42
N TYR A 81 -6.13 15.53 -1.59
CA TYR A 81 -5.11 14.64 -1.04
C TYR A 81 -4.66 15.08 0.36
N SER A 82 -4.79 14.19 1.33
CA SER A 82 -4.55 14.47 2.74
C SER A 82 -3.09 14.25 3.15
N SER A 83 -2.17 15.13 2.73
CA SER A 83 -0.72 14.95 2.95
C SER A 83 -0.34 14.61 4.39
N ALA A 84 -0.83 15.35 5.38
CA ALA A 84 -0.51 15.12 6.79
C ALA A 84 -1.00 13.76 7.30
N LYS A 85 -2.17 13.29 6.86
CA LYS A 85 -2.72 11.98 7.26
C LYS A 85 -1.92 10.83 6.66
N TRP A 86 -1.46 11.00 5.42
CA TRP A 86 -0.61 10.00 4.79
C TRP A 86 0.73 9.87 5.47
N GLU A 87 1.38 10.98 5.87
CA GLU A 87 2.64 10.88 6.60
C GLU A 87 2.50 10.04 7.89
N LEU A 88 1.37 10.14 8.61
CA LEU A 88 1.09 9.26 9.77
C LEU A 88 1.01 7.78 9.42
N ILE A 89 0.59 7.43 8.19
CA ILE A 89 0.51 6.04 7.73
C ILE A 89 1.89 5.51 7.33
N TRP A 90 2.71 6.35 6.71
CA TRP A 90 4.04 5.98 6.25
C TRP A 90 5.10 6.00 7.35
N ASP A 91 4.91 6.81 8.38
CA ASP A 91 5.77 6.90 9.57
C ASP A 91 5.57 5.71 10.54
N ILE A 92 4.48 4.94 10.39
CA ILE A 92 4.36 3.65 11.06
C ILE A 92 5.36 2.68 10.42
N SER A 93 6.49 2.52 11.09
CA SER A 93 7.58 1.56 10.83
C SER A 93 7.18 0.08 10.83
N THR A 94 5.91 -0.26 10.60
CA THR A 94 5.34 -1.60 10.82
C THR A 94 4.38 -2.08 9.71
N VAL A 95 4.41 -1.47 8.52
CA VAL A 95 3.67 -2.06 7.36
C VAL A 95 4.51 -3.15 6.65
N LEU A 96 5.79 -3.27 7.00
CA LEU A 96 6.73 -4.26 6.43
C LEU A 96 7.57 -5.01 7.49
N GLY A 97 7.14 -4.98 8.75
CA GLY A 97 7.74 -5.76 9.84
C GLY A 97 7.00 -7.06 10.07
#